data_AF-A0A7V3X6H3-F1
#
_entry.id   AF-A0A7V3X6H3-F1
#
_cell.length_a   1.000
_cell.length_b   1.000
_cell.length_c   1.000
_cell.angle_alpha   90.00
_cell.angle_beta   90.00
_cell.angle_gamma   90.00
#
_symmetry.space_group_name_H-M   'P 1'
#
loop_
_entity.id
_entity.type
_entity.pdbx_description
1 polymer ?
#
loop_
_entity_poly.entity_id
_entity_poly.type
_entity_poly.pdbx_seq_one_letter_code
_entity_poly.pdbx_strand_id
1 'polypeptide(L)'
;GTVSGRNVLIEDGILVGYMQDRQNARLMGVAPTGNGRRQSYAHPPMPRMTNTIMQGGTTDPQDIIAELKDGIYAVGFGGGQVDITNGKFVFSCTEAYRVQNGKIGAPVKGATLIGDGPAAMKQIRAIGNDMTLDPGIGNCGKAGQWVPVGVGQPTLMIGGLTVGGAG
;
A
#
# COMPACT_ATOMS: atom_id res chain seq x y z
N GLY A 1 20.22 -13.27 -7.09
CA GLY A 1 21.65 -13.39 -6.80
C GLY A 1 22.02 -12.53 -5.61
N THR A 2 21.68 -11.25 -5.62
CA THR A 2 21.69 -10.41 -4.41
C THR A 2 20.74 -11.00 -3.37
N VAL A 3 21.22 -11.15 -2.12
CA VAL A 3 20.44 -11.62 -0.97
C VAL A 3 19.37 -10.58 -0.63
N SER A 4 18.18 -11.02 -0.24
CA SER A 4 17.12 -10.13 0.22
C SER A 4 17.43 -9.54 1.60
N GLY A 5 16.98 -8.32 1.85
CA GLY A 5 17.12 -7.67 3.15
C GLY A 5 15.92 -6.80 3.49
N ARG A 6 15.84 -6.34 4.74
CA ARG A 6 14.90 -5.30 5.15
C ARG A 6 15.39 -3.95 4.62
N ASN A 7 14.68 -3.41 3.63
CA ASN A 7 14.96 -2.09 3.07
C ASN A 7 13.92 -1.10 3.61
N VAL A 8 14.35 -0.12 4.39
CA VAL A 8 13.49 1.01 4.78
C VAL A 8 13.40 1.96 3.59
N LEU A 9 12.18 2.23 3.13
CA LEU A 9 11.94 3.13 1.99
C LEU A 9 11.50 4.50 2.47
N ILE A 10 10.66 4.53 3.51
CA ILE A 10 10.18 5.73 4.16
C ILE A 10 10.38 5.54 5.67
N GLU A 11 11.01 6.50 6.33
CA GLU A 11 11.25 6.52 7.76
C GLU A 11 10.67 7.83 8.32
N ASP A 12 9.72 7.73 9.24
CA ASP A 12 9.02 8.88 9.84
C ASP A 12 8.52 9.91 8.82
N GLY A 13 7.97 9.41 7.71
CA GLY A 13 7.45 10.23 6.61
C GLY A 13 8.50 10.77 5.64
N ILE A 14 9.78 10.49 5.86
CA ILE A 14 10.90 10.90 5.01
C ILE A 14 11.29 9.78 4.06
N LEU A 15 11.37 10.07 2.77
CA LEU A 15 11.91 9.14 1.78
C LEU A 15 13.41 8.94 2.02
N VAL A 16 13.82 7.72 2.34
CA VAL A 16 15.22 7.37 2.66
C VAL A 16 15.87 6.46 1.63
N GLY A 17 15.10 5.85 0.71
CA GLY A 17 15.68 4.98 -0.29
C GLY A 17 14.74 4.47 -1.36
N TYR A 18 15.33 3.81 -2.35
CA TYR A 18 14.64 3.16 -3.45
C TYR A 18 14.99 1.67 -3.52
N MET A 19 14.07 0.87 -4.03
CA MET A 19 14.34 -0.53 -4.38
C MET A 19 15.17 -0.59 -5.66
N GLN A 20 16.22 -1.40 -5.66
CA GLN A 20 17.19 -1.50 -6.74
C GLN A 20 17.36 -2.92 -7.27
N ASP A 21 17.56 -3.00 -8.59
CA ASP A 21 18.27 -4.10 -9.23
C ASP A 21 19.75 -3.74 -9.43
N ARG A 22 20.55 -4.64 -9.99
CA ARG A 22 21.99 -4.38 -10.18
C ARG A 22 22.28 -3.29 -11.22
N GLN A 23 21.45 -3.17 -12.24
CA GLN A 23 21.67 -2.20 -13.32
C GLN A 23 21.38 -0.78 -12.84
N ASN A 24 20.23 -0.55 -12.22
CA ASN A 24 19.81 0.75 -11.71
C ASN A 24 20.66 1.16 -10.51
N ALA A 25 21.01 0.23 -9.61
CA ALA A 25 21.98 0.49 -8.54
C ALA A 25 23.29 1.09 -9.08
N ARG A 26 23.85 0.47 -10.13
CA ARG A 26 25.06 0.97 -10.78
C ARG A 26 24.87 2.35 -11.41
N LEU A 27 23.75 2.58 -12.10
CA LEU A 27 23.47 3.88 -12.75
C LEU A 27 23.27 5.01 -11.73
N MET A 28 22.72 4.70 -10.56
CA MET A 28 22.48 5.66 -9.48
C MET A 28 23.64 5.77 -8.48
N GLY A 29 24.70 4.97 -8.63
CA GLY A 29 25.85 4.98 -7.71
C GLY A 29 25.53 4.46 -6.31
N VAL A 30 24.56 3.53 -6.17
CA VAL A 30 24.12 2.96 -4.88
C VAL A 30 24.27 1.44 -4.85
N ALA A 31 24.06 0.83 -3.68
CA ALA A 31 24.11 -0.62 -3.52
C ALA A 31 22.82 -1.31 -4.03
N PRO A 32 22.90 -2.53 -4.61
CA PRO A 32 21.72 -3.34 -4.91
C PRO A 32 20.98 -3.78 -3.63
N THR A 33 19.64 -3.78 -3.64
CA THR A 33 18.82 -4.01 -2.44
C THR A 33 18.12 -5.37 -2.38
N GLY A 34 18.43 -6.27 -3.32
CA GLY A 34 17.75 -7.57 -3.44
C GLY A 34 16.40 -7.50 -4.15
N ASN A 35 16.07 -6.40 -4.84
CA ASN A 35 14.78 -6.18 -5.50
C ASN A 35 14.79 -6.45 -7.02
N GLY A 36 15.89 -6.93 -7.59
CA GLY A 36 15.96 -7.32 -9.00
C GLY A 36 15.24 -8.66 -9.26
N ARG A 37 13.96 -8.61 -9.67
CA ARG A 37 13.13 -9.80 -9.91
C ARG A 37 12.69 -9.88 -11.37
N ARG A 38 12.50 -11.11 -11.87
CA ARG A 38 11.97 -11.43 -13.20
C ARG A 38 10.90 -12.52 -13.06
N GLN A 39 9.92 -12.55 -13.97
CA GLN A 39 8.89 -13.60 -13.97
C GLN A 39 9.45 -14.97 -14.33
N SER A 40 10.33 -15.04 -15.33
CA SER A 40 10.95 -16.29 -15.78
C SER A 40 12.25 -16.04 -16.55
N TYR A 41 12.92 -17.11 -16.98
CA TYR A 41 14.11 -17.04 -17.83
C TYR A 41 13.89 -16.29 -19.16
N ALA A 42 12.63 -16.12 -19.59
CA ALA A 42 12.26 -15.43 -20.83
C ALA A 42 12.11 -13.90 -20.67
N HIS A 43 12.23 -13.34 -19.46
CA HIS A 43 11.93 -11.92 -19.20
C HIS A 43 13.08 -11.20 -18.49
N PRO A 44 13.50 -9.98 -18.85
CA PRO A 44 14.59 -9.30 -18.14
C PRO A 44 14.21 -8.96 -16.68
N PRO A 45 15.16 -9.00 -15.72
CA PRO A 45 14.91 -8.53 -14.36
C PRO A 45 14.76 -7.00 -14.32
N MET A 46 14.03 -6.50 -13.32
CA MET A 46 13.91 -5.08 -13.02
C MET A 46 13.67 -4.88 -11.50
N PRO A 47 13.72 -3.65 -10.95
CA PRO A 47 13.36 -3.40 -9.56
C PRO A 47 11.88 -3.70 -9.31
N ARG A 48 11.60 -4.61 -8.37
CA ARG A 48 10.27 -5.11 -7.97
C ARG A 48 10.14 -5.23 -6.44
N MET A 49 8.92 -5.07 -5.95
CA MET A 49 8.57 -5.30 -4.55
C MET A 49 8.77 -6.77 -4.14
N THR A 50 8.87 -7.02 -2.84
CA THR A 50 8.80 -8.34 -2.20
C THR A 50 7.59 -8.39 -1.27
N ASN A 51 7.78 -8.03 0.00
CA ASN A 51 6.72 -7.78 0.97
C ASN A 51 6.81 -6.30 1.37
N THR A 52 5.83 -5.50 0.96
CA THR A 52 5.81 -4.06 1.24
C THR A 52 4.89 -3.81 2.42
N ILE A 53 5.44 -3.35 3.53
CA ILE A 53 4.68 -3.19 4.78
C ILE A 53 4.80 -1.79 5.35
N MET A 54 3.75 -1.35 6.05
CA MET A 54 3.80 -0.26 7.03
C MET A 54 3.97 -0.86 8.44
N GLN A 55 4.85 -0.29 9.26
CA GLN A 55 5.00 -0.73 10.64
C GLN A 55 3.80 -0.29 11.49
N GLY A 56 3.47 -1.07 12.52
CA GLY A 56 2.45 -0.72 13.50
C GLY A 56 2.83 0.51 14.30
N GLY A 57 1.83 1.33 14.61
CA GLY A 57 1.91 2.37 15.63
C GLY A 57 1.54 1.81 17.00
N THR A 58 0.98 2.66 17.86
CA THR A 58 0.61 2.32 19.23
C THR A 58 -0.88 2.38 19.52
N THR A 59 -1.68 2.93 18.61
CA THR A 59 -3.11 3.18 18.82
C THR A 59 -3.91 1.89 18.72
N ASP A 60 -4.93 1.72 19.57
CA ASP A 60 -5.89 0.62 19.43
C ASP A 60 -6.74 0.86 18.16
N PRO A 61 -6.88 -0.11 17.26
CA PRO A 61 -7.75 0.01 16.07
C PRO A 61 -9.19 0.44 16.39
N GLN A 62 -9.73 0.05 17.55
CA GLN A 62 -11.06 0.45 17.98
C GLN A 62 -11.14 1.95 18.29
N ASP A 63 -10.08 2.53 18.85
CA ASP A 63 -10.00 3.98 19.11
C ASP A 63 -9.97 4.75 17.78
N ILE A 64 -9.24 4.24 16.78
CA ILE A 64 -9.20 4.83 15.43
C ILE A 64 -10.59 4.88 14.81
N ILE A 65 -11.36 3.79 14.92
CA ILE A 65 -12.73 3.73 14.40
C ILE A 65 -13.63 4.68 15.21
N ALA A 66 -13.50 4.71 16.53
CA ALA A 66 -14.31 5.55 17.42
C ALA A 66 -14.14 7.06 17.14
N GLU A 67 -12.95 7.49 16.73
CA GLU A 67 -12.66 8.89 16.35
C GLU A 67 -13.28 9.29 14.99
N LEU A 68 -13.64 8.33 14.14
CA LEU A 68 -14.15 8.60 12.80
C LEU A 68 -15.59 9.15 12.86
N LYS A 69 -15.72 10.47 12.72
CA LYS A 69 -17.01 11.18 12.72
C LYS A 69 -17.90 10.76 11.54
N ASP A 70 -17.34 10.73 10.35
CA ASP A 70 -18.05 10.35 9.14
C ASP A 70 -17.05 9.85 8.09
N GLY A 71 -17.26 8.64 7.58
CA GLY A 71 -16.36 8.04 6.59
C GLY A 71 -16.75 6.63 6.20
N ILE A 72 -15.78 5.86 5.71
CA ILE A 72 -15.93 4.43 5.47
C ILE A 72 -14.83 3.65 6.18
N TYR A 73 -15.17 2.44 6.62
CA TYR A 73 -14.22 1.44 7.09
C TYR A 73 -14.07 0.39 5.98
N ALA A 74 -12.93 0.41 5.28
CA ALA A 74 -12.62 -0.50 4.19
C ALA A 74 -11.77 -1.67 4.71
N VAL A 75 -12.34 -2.87 4.69
CA VAL A 75 -11.76 -4.09 5.29
C VAL A 75 -11.09 -4.95 4.22
N GLY A 76 -11.70 -5.03 3.04
CA GLY A 76 -11.24 -5.85 1.94
C GLY A 76 -10.97 -5.00 0.70
N PHE A 77 -9.86 -5.32 0.02
CA PHE A 77 -9.49 -4.72 -1.25
C PHE A 77 -9.28 -5.80 -2.30
N GLY A 78 -9.69 -5.50 -3.53
CA GLY A 78 -9.41 -6.33 -4.69
C GLY A 78 -8.08 -5.93 -5.31
N GLY A 79 -8.15 -5.31 -6.48
CA GLY A 79 -6.99 -4.76 -7.16
C GLY A 79 -6.83 -3.26 -6.94
N GLY A 80 -5.68 -2.76 -7.39
CA GLY A 80 -5.43 -1.34 -7.55
C GLY A 80 -4.46 -1.05 -8.67
N GLN A 81 -4.44 0.21 -9.07
CA GLN A 81 -3.54 0.71 -10.10
C GLN A 81 -2.94 2.03 -9.65
N VAL A 82 -1.72 2.28 -10.09
CA VAL A 82 -1.02 3.55 -9.88
C VAL A 82 -0.53 4.09 -11.22
N ASP A 83 -0.81 5.35 -11.47
CA ASP A 83 -0.09 6.16 -12.44
C ASP A 83 1.09 6.83 -11.69
N ILE A 84 2.27 6.25 -11.87
CA ILE A 84 3.49 6.73 -11.20
C ILE A 84 3.95 8.10 -11.71
N THR A 85 3.52 8.53 -12.91
CA THR A 85 3.90 9.81 -13.48
C THR A 85 3.11 10.94 -12.82
N ASN A 86 1.79 10.72 -12.66
CA ASN A 86 0.87 11.71 -12.10
C ASN A 86 0.63 11.53 -10.59
N GLY A 87 1.24 10.51 -9.98
CA GLY A 87 1.09 10.17 -8.56
C GLY A 87 -0.29 9.62 -8.20
N LYS A 88 -1.19 9.40 -9.17
CA LYS A 88 -2.57 8.97 -8.89
C LYS A 88 -2.66 7.48 -8.62
N PHE A 89 -3.41 7.10 -7.61
CA PHE A 89 -3.73 5.70 -7.33
C PHE A 89 -5.24 5.48 -7.24
N VAL A 90 -5.64 4.25 -7.54
CA VAL A 90 -7.01 3.77 -7.40
C VAL A 90 -6.99 2.40 -6.74
N PHE A 91 -7.85 2.20 -5.73
CA PHE A 91 -8.10 0.88 -5.13
C PHE A 91 -9.59 0.61 -5.06
N SER A 92 -10.01 -0.60 -5.43
CA SER A 92 -11.41 -1.02 -5.32
C SER A 92 -11.61 -1.83 -4.04
N CYS A 93 -12.53 -1.37 -3.19
CA CYS A 93 -12.93 -2.11 -2.00
C CYS A 93 -13.80 -3.30 -2.41
N THR A 94 -13.47 -4.49 -1.90
CA THR A 94 -14.35 -5.67 -1.96
C THR A 94 -15.30 -5.71 -0.78
N GLU A 95 -14.92 -5.08 0.34
CA GLU A 95 -15.73 -4.98 1.56
C GLU A 95 -15.46 -3.64 2.23
N ALA A 96 -16.52 -2.85 2.39
CA ALA A 96 -16.47 -1.58 3.10
C ALA A 96 -17.79 -1.30 3.82
N TYR A 97 -17.72 -0.53 4.90
CA TYR A 97 -18.88 -0.15 5.72
C TYR A 97 -18.90 1.35 5.93
N ARG A 98 -20.09 1.94 6.03
CA ARG A 98 -20.25 3.32 6.47
C ARG A 98 -19.86 3.43 7.93
N VAL A 99 -19.15 4.49 8.31
CA VAL A 99 -18.90 4.82 9.72
C VAL A 99 -19.49 6.19 10.01
N GLN A 100 -20.30 6.27 11.06
CA GLN A 100 -20.89 7.50 11.56
C GLN A 100 -20.74 7.58 13.08
N ASN A 101 -20.15 8.67 13.56
CA ASN A 101 -19.88 8.91 14.98
C ASN A 101 -19.24 7.71 15.69
N GLY A 102 -18.20 7.16 15.08
CA GLY A 102 -17.45 6.04 15.63
C GLY A 102 -18.13 4.67 15.53
N LYS A 103 -19.27 4.57 14.84
CA LYS A 103 -20.04 3.32 14.73
C LYS A 103 -20.05 2.81 13.30
N ILE A 104 -19.62 1.56 13.13
CA ILE A 104 -19.74 0.81 11.88
C ILE A 104 -21.22 0.54 11.62
N GLY A 105 -21.68 0.94 10.45
CA GLY A 105 -23.06 0.82 10.00
C GLY A 105 -23.20 -0.07 8.78
N ALA A 106 -24.06 0.36 7.84
CA ALA A 106 -24.40 -0.43 6.66
C ALA A 106 -23.20 -0.67 5.72
N PRO A 107 -23.17 -1.82 5.01
CA PRO A 107 -22.16 -2.07 3.99
C PRO A 107 -22.31 -1.11 2.80
N VAL A 108 -21.18 -0.71 2.22
CA VAL A 108 -21.08 0.16 1.04
C VAL A 108 -20.66 -0.68 -0.15
N LYS A 109 -21.42 -0.60 -1.25
CA LYS A 109 -21.12 -1.34 -2.48
C LYS A 109 -20.26 -0.50 -3.43
N GLY A 110 -19.30 -1.16 -4.09
CA GLY A 110 -18.57 -0.57 -5.21
C GLY A 110 -17.70 0.64 -4.87
N ALA A 111 -17.27 0.78 -3.61
CA ALA A 111 -16.41 1.87 -3.19
C ALA A 111 -15.03 1.77 -3.86
N THR A 112 -14.64 2.83 -4.55
CA THR A 112 -13.35 2.99 -5.20
C THR A 112 -12.64 4.17 -4.57
N LEU A 113 -11.48 3.93 -3.95
CA LEU A 113 -10.66 4.96 -3.35
C LEU A 113 -9.74 5.57 -4.40
N ILE A 114 -9.78 6.89 -4.55
CA ILE A 114 -8.94 7.63 -5.48
C ILE A 114 -8.15 8.69 -4.72
N GLY A 115 -6.85 8.77 -4.98
CA GLY A 115 -5.97 9.73 -4.32
C GLY A 115 -4.70 10.04 -5.10
N ASP A 116 -3.96 11.03 -4.62
CA ASP A 116 -2.58 11.28 -4.99
C ASP A 116 -1.68 10.65 -3.94
N GLY A 117 -0.75 9.77 -4.31
CA GLY A 117 0.03 8.95 -3.39
C GLY A 117 0.78 9.79 -2.35
N PRO A 118 1.70 10.68 -2.75
CA PRO A 118 2.42 11.54 -1.82
C PRO A 118 1.51 12.41 -0.95
N ALA A 119 0.44 12.99 -1.51
CA ALA A 119 -0.49 13.81 -0.73
C ALA A 119 -1.31 12.96 0.26
N ALA A 120 -1.79 11.80 -0.16
CA ALA A 120 -2.57 10.85 0.65
C ALA A 120 -1.75 10.34 1.84
N MET A 121 -0.47 10.00 1.63
CA MET A 121 0.41 9.56 2.73
C MET A 121 0.57 10.65 3.81
N LYS A 122 0.52 11.94 3.44
CA LYS A 122 0.53 13.07 4.40
C LYS A 122 -0.80 13.26 5.14
N GLN A 123 -1.86 12.59 4.71
CA GLN A 123 -3.18 12.63 5.35
C GLN A 123 -3.43 11.46 6.29
N ILE A 124 -2.43 10.60 6.54
CA ILE A 124 -2.52 9.56 7.57
C ILE A 124 -2.57 10.26 8.94
N ARG A 125 -3.62 9.97 9.72
CA ARG A 125 -3.93 10.62 11.00
C ARG A 125 -3.71 9.72 12.21
N ALA A 126 -3.87 8.42 12.03
CA ALA A 126 -3.65 7.43 13.08
C ALA A 126 -3.13 6.13 12.47
N ILE A 127 -2.30 5.41 13.22
CA ILE A 127 -1.69 4.14 12.84
C ILE A 127 -1.89 3.17 14.01
N GLY A 128 -2.59 2.08 13.74
CA GLY A 128 -2.94 1.05 14.70
C GLY A 128 -1.75 0.16 15.09
N ASN A 129 -1.91 -0.58 16.18
CA ASN A 129 -0.93 -1.53 16.71
C ASN A 129 -1.11 -2.97 16.17
N ASP A 130 -1.98 -3.16 15.18
CA ASP A 130 -2.47 -4.44 14.66
C ASP A 130 -1.90 -4.78 13.27
N MET A 131 -0.60 -4.59 13.08
CA MET A 131 0.05 -4.85 11.79
C MET A 131 -0.10 -6.32 11.38
N THR A 132 -0.67 -6.53 10.20
CA THR A 132 -0.82 -7.86 9.59
C THR A 132 -0.40 -7.83 8.11
N LEU A 133 0.02 -8.99 7.60
CA LEU A 133 0.24 -9.21 6.17
C LEU A 133 -0.99 -9.85 5.53
N ASP A 134 -1.11 -9.69 4.21
CA ASP A 134 -2.10 -10.42 3.41
C ASP A 134 -1.89 -11.94 3.50
N PRO A 135 -2.93 -12.76 3.25
CA PRO A 135 -2.87 -14.22 3.38
C PRO A 135 -2.05 -14.92 2.28
N GLY A 136 -1.26 -14.20 1.47
CA GLY A 136 -0.41 -14.75 0.42
C GLY A 136 -1.05 -14.77 -0.96
N ILE A 137 -1.94 -13.82 -1.25
CA ILE A 137 -2.71 -13.75 -2.51
C ILE A 137 -2.17 -12.69 -3.48
N GLY A 138 -1.24 -11.84 -3.03
CA GLY A 138 -0.74 -10.71 -3.81
C GLY A 138 0.03 -11.12 -5.06
N ASN A 139 -0.36 -10.53 -6.21
CA ASN A 139 0.38 -10.65 -7.46
C ASN A 139 0.54 -9.27 -8.11
N CYS A 140 1.78 -8.89 -8.43
CA CYS A 140 2.10 -7.58 -8.97
C CYS A 140 2.42 -7.68 -10.46
N GLY A 141 1.74 -6.88 -11.28
CA GLY A 141 2.03 -6.69 -12.70
C GLY A 141 2.90 -5.45 -12.94
N LYS A 142 3.99 -5.58 -13.70
CA LYS A 142 4.80 -4.45 -14.19
C LYS A 142 5.45 -4.80 -15.52
N ALA A 143 5.28 -3.95 -16.53
CA ALA A 143 5.84 -4.14 -17.87
C ALA A 143 5.58 -5.56 -18.44
N GLY A 144 4.32 -6.03 -18.32
CA GLY A 144 3.91 -7.36 -18.78
C GLY A 144 4.35 -8.53 -17.88
N GLN A 145 5.10 -8.28 -16.80
CA GLN A 145 5.59 -9.33 -15.89
C GLN A 145 4.81 -9.42 -14.59
N TRP A 146 4.40 -10.63 -14.23
CA TRP A 146 3.69 -10.97 -13.00
C TRP A 146 4.61 -11.69 -12.01
N VAL A 147 4.67 -11.20 -10.78
CA VAL A 147 5.45 -11.82 -9.70
C VAL A 147 4.67 -11.79 -8.38
N PRO A 148 4.75 -12.84 -7.55
CA PRO A 148 4.09 -12.88 -6.25
C PRO A 148 4.70 -11.83 -5.32
N VAL A 149 3.85 -11.12 -4.58
CA VAL A 149 4.22 -10.08 -3.62
C VAL A 149 3.35 -10.18 -2.37
N GLY A 150 3.86 -9.69 -1.25
CA GLY A 150 3.07 -9.47 -0.05
C GLY A 150 2.82 -7.98 0.19
N VAL A 151 1.69 -7.67 0.81
CA VAL A 151 1.38 -6.34 1.35
C VAL A 151 0.94 -6.46 2.79
N GLY A 152 1.21 -5.44 3.60
CA GLY A 152 0.78 -5.44 4.99
C GLY A 152 0.73 -4.04 5.58
N GLN A 153 -0.23 -3.82 6.46
CA GLN A 153 -0.37 -2.58 7.20
C GLN A 153 -1.17 -2.84 8.47
N PRO A 154 -1.02 -2.01 9.51
CA PRO A 154 -2.02 -1.94 10.56
C PRO A 154 -3.30 -1.28 10.05
N THR A 155 -4.32 -1.26 10.90
CA THR A 155 -5.43 -0.31 10.75
C THR A 155 -4.86 1.11 10.69
N LEU A 156 -5.31 1.92 9.74
CA LEU A 156 -4.92 3.32 9.64
C LEU A 156 -6.11 4.19 9.29
N MET A 157 -6.08 5.44 9.75
CA MET A 157 -7.04 6.46 9.35
C MET A 157 -6.39 7.43 8.39
N ILE A 158 -7.01 7.63 7.23
CA ILE A 158 -6.55 8.56 6.21
C ILE A 158 -7.66 9.56 5.86
N GLY A 159 -7.32 10.84 5.89
CA GLY A 159 -8.22 11.93 5.51
C GLY A 159 -8.15 12.26 4.02
N GLY A 160 -9.21 12.91 3.51
CA GLY A 160 -9.16 13.59 2.21
C GLY A 160 -9.07 12.68 0.98
N LEU A 161 -9.39 11.39 1.10
CA LEU A 161 -9.54 10.51 -0.06
C LEU A 161 -10.90 10.69 -0.73
N THR A 162 -10.91 10.63 -2.06
CA THR A 162 -12.15 10.57 -2.82
C THR A 162 -12.68 9.14 -2.80
N VAL A 163 -13.95 8.97 -2.41
CA VAL A 163 -14.66 7.69 -2.47
C VAL A 163 -15.61 7.73 -3.67
N GLY A 164 -15.27 7.01 -4.74
CA GLY A 164 -16.11 6.80 -5.90
C GLY A 164 -17.08 5.63 -5.71
N GLY A 165 -18.35 5.81 -6.03
CA GLY A 165 -19.40 4.80 -5.93
C GLY A 165 -20.77 5.46 -6.03
N ALA A 166 -21.78 4.71 -6.51
CA ALA A 166 -23.18 5.12 -6.38
C ALA A 166 -23.65 4.66 -5.00
N GLY A 167 -24.04 5.62 -4.15
CA GLY A 167 -24.55 5.34 -2.80
C GLY A 167 -25.73 4.36 -2.78
#